data_AF-A0A5J4N687-F1
#
_entry.id   AF-A0A5J4N687-F1
#
_cell.length_a   1.000
_cell.length_b   1.000
_cell.length_c   1.000
_cell.angle_alpha   90.00
_cell.angle_beta   90.00
_cell.angle_gamma   90.00
#
_symmetry.space_group_name_H-M   'P 1'
#
loop_
_entity.id
_entity.type
_entity.pdbx_description
1 polymer ?
#
loop_
_entity_poly.entity_id
_entity_poly.type
_entity_poly.pdbx_seq_one_letter_code
_entity_poly.pdbx_strand_id
1 'polypeptide(L)'
;MLGRFCRSVFTTCVPHCRFMVTLKRKYPLTSPSWMWADGVIPPLTVKQQIYEEVNAENTGSNLIEVLLTADVPGLGTTGSLVSIHRNRFWRFLYPLRMAKLPSPEGIAYVRQQIKDRSCILCGDAYESEQRLLNMTLYIPMNPAIEWTLCAKHVKVAFRKYVSPPLICSLFQGIVVNEDAINIPGKPITRATAASPFKVLVKVSFVFIQ
;
A
#
# COMPACT_ATOMS: atom_id res chain seq x y z
N MET A 1 -11.95 34.50 -14.23
CA MET A 1 -11.23 33.99 -13.04
C MET A 1 -12.21 33.90 -11.88
N LEU A 2 -12.62 32.70 -11.48
CA LEU A 2 -13.34 32.45 -10.23
C LEU A 2 -12.82 31.14 -9.65
N GLY A 3 -11.90 31.25 -8.69
CA GLY A 3 -11.30 30.12 -7.99
C GLY A 3 -12.28 29.54 -6.97
N ARG A 4 -12.62 28.25 -7.14
CA ARG A 4 -13.32 27.47 -6.12
C ARG A 4 -12.28 26.97 -5.10
N PHE A 5 -12.24 27.60 -3.94
CA PHE A 5 -11.56 27.05 -2.77
C PHE A 5 -12.39 25.89 -2.21
N CYS A 6 -11.97 24.65 -2.50
CA CYS A 6 -12.42 23.47 -1.77
C CYS A 6 -11.84 23.55 -0.34
N ARG A 7 -12.66 23.98 0.63
CA ARG A 7 -12.37 23.73 2.05
C ARG A 7 -12.55 22.24 2.30
N SER A 8 -11.45 21.49 2.34
CA SER A 8 -11.44 20.18 2.99
C SER A 8 -11.69 20.41 4.48
N VAL A 9 -12.91 20.16 4.91
CA VAL A 9 -13.20 19.96 6.32
C VAL A 9 -12.53 18.64 6.69
N PHE A 10 -11.31 18.71 7.20
CA PHE A 10 -10.73 17.61 7.95
C PHE A 10 -11.54 17.47 9.24
N THR A 11 -12.63 16.71 9.19
CA THR A 11 -13.18 16.11 10.40
C THR A 11 -12.08 15.21 10.96
N THR A 12 -11.43 15.69 12.01
CA THR A 12 -10.57 14.90 12.88
C THR A 12 -11.45 13.84 13.55
N CYS A 13 -11.67 12.73 12.86
CA CYS A 13 -12.11 11.51 13.51
C CYS A 13 -10.92 11.05 14.35
N VAL A 14 -10.86 11.50 15.60
CA VAL A 14 -9.96 10.92 16.59
C VAL A 14 -10.34 9.44 16.67
N PRO A 15 -9.48 8.49 16.25
CA PRO A 15 -9.78 7.09 16.46
C PRO A 15 -9.94 6.91 17.96
N HIS A 16 -11.12 6.50 18.39
CA HIS A 16 -11.40 6.16 19.77
C HIS A 16 -10.62 4.87 20.08
N CYS A 17 -9.32 4.99 20.31
CA CYS A 17 -8.47 3.92 20.76
C CYS A 17 -8.95 3.53 22.15
N ARG A 18 -9.69 2.43 22.24
CA ARG A 18 -9.96 1.77 23.51
C ARG A 18 -8.65 1.17 23.98
N PHE A 19 -7.95 1.86 24.89
CA PHE A 19 -6.78 1.30 25.56
C PHE A 19 -7.28 0.22 26.51
N MET A 20 -7.01 -1.05 26.16
CA MET A 20 -7.27 -2.17 27.06
C MET A 20 -6.03 -2.34 27.94
N VAL A 21 -6.18 -2.09 29.23
CA VAL A 21 -5.13 -2.30 30.22
C VAL A 21 -5.46 -3.56 31.00
N THR A 22 -4.57 -4.55 30.95
CA THR A 22 -4.71 -5.76 31.74
C THR A 22 -4.18 -5.51 33.14
N LEU A 23 -5.08 -5.55 34.12
CA LEU A 23 -4.77 -5.33 35.53
C LEU A 23 -4.79 -6.65 36.28
N LYS A 24 -3.81 -6.88 37.15
CA LYS A 24 -3.79 -7.99 38.10
C LYS A 24 -3.95 -7.44 39.51
N ARG A 25 -4.79 -8.08 40.34
CA ARG A 25 -4.91 -7.69 41.76
C ARG A 25 -3.59 -7.92 42.47
N LYS A 26 -3.14 -6.92 43.23
CA LYS A 26 -1.91 -6.99 44.03
C LYS A 26 -2.05 -7.96 45.21
N TYR A 27 -3.21 -7.94 45.86
CA TYR A 27 -3.50 -8.76 47.03
C TYR A 27 -4.51 -9.85 46.69
N PRO A 28 -4.24 -11.12 47.03
CA PRO A 28 -5.15 -12.23 46.78
C PRO A 28 -6.42 -12.14 47.65
N LEU A 29 -7.47 -12.80 47.19
CA LEU A 29 -8.70 -12.96 47.95
C LEU A 29 -8.45 -13.92 49.11
N THR A 30 -8.79 -13.50 50.32
CA THR A 30 -8.57 -14.26 51.55
C THR A 30 -9.77 -15.14 51.92
N SER A 31 -10.90 -14.97 51.21
CA SER A 31 -12.15 -15.67 51.52
C SER A 31 -12.05 -17.17 51.22
N PRO A 32 -12.51 -18.04 52.14
CA PRO A 32 -12.45 -19.48 51.94
C PRO A 32 -13.40 -19.93 50.82
N SER A 33 -12.99 -20.94 50.05
CA SER A 33 -13.62 -21.37 48.79
C SER A 33 -15.09 -21.80 48.90
N TRP A 34 -15.54 -22.25 50.09
CA TRP A 34 -16.91 -22.70 50.30
C TRP A 34 -17.95 -21.58 50.22
N MET A 35 -17.60 -20.33 50.61
CA MET A 35 -18.52 -19.18 50.48
C MET A 35 -18.84 -18.83 49.02
N TRP A 36 -17.95 -19.19 48.09
CA TRP A 36 -18.10 -18.92 46.66
C TRP A 36 -18.99 -19.97 45.97
N ALA A 37 -19.06 -21.18 46.53
CA ALA A 37 -19.89 -22.28 46.03
C ALA A 37 -21.39 -21.99 46.19
N ASP A 38 -21.76 -21.23 47.22
CA ASP A 38 -23.14 -20.78 47.48
C ASP A 38 -23.55 -19.57 46.62
N GLY A 39 -22.68 -19.12 45.69
CA GLY A 39 -22.93 -17.96 44.83
C GLY A 39 -22.86 -16.61 45.55
N VAL A 40 -22.46 -16.59 46.82
CA VAL A 40 -22.35 -15.37 47.61
C VAL A 40 -20.98 -14.73 47.37
N ILE A 41 -20.96 -13.63 46.62
CA ILE A 41 -19.73 -12.87 46.34
C ILE A 41 -19.41 -12.00 47.55
N PRO A 42 -18.31 -12.27 48.30
CA PRO A 42 -17.95 -11.46 49.46
C PRO A 42 -17.56 -10.04 49.03
N PRO A 43 -17.86 -9.02 49.86
CA PRO A 43 -17.44 -7.65 49.58
C PRO A 43 -15.91 -7.56 49.60
N LEU A 44 -15.34 -6.86 48.61
CA LEU A 44 -13.89 -6.67 48.50
C LEU A 44 -13.40 -5.65 49.53
N THR A 45 -12.33 -5.99 50.24
CA THR A 45 -11.65 -5.05 51.14
C THR A 45 -10.87 -4.02 50.33
N VAL A 46 -10.67 -2.81 50.88
CA VAL A 46 -9.89 -1.72 50.25
C VAL A 46 -8.53 -2.19 49.70
N LYS A 47 -7.81 -3.04 50.46
CA LYS A 47 -6.54 -3.62 49.99
C LYS A 47 -6.70 -4.47 48.72
N GLN A 48 -7.79 -5.24 48.60
CA GLN A 48 -8.06 -6.13 47.46
C GLN A 48 -8.53 -5.38 46.21
N GLN A 49 -8.88 -4.09 46.34
CA GLN A 49 -9.19 -3.20 45.24
C GLN A 49 -7.94 -2.54 44.62
N ILE A 50 -6.75 -2.83 45.14
CA ILE A 50 -5.48 -2.35 44.59
C ILE A 50 -5.04 -3.28 43.46
N TYR A 51 -4.90 -2.71 42.27
CA TYR A 51 -4.45 -3.40 41.06
C TYR A 51 -3.07 -2.92 40.65
N GLU A 52 -2.30 -3.84 40.08
CA GLU A 52 -1.04 -3.57 39.41
C GLU A 52 -1.23 -3.80 37.91
N GLU A 53 -0.67 -2.90 37.12
CA GLU A 53 -0.61 -3.08 35.67
C GLU A 53 0.27 -4.28 35.38
N VAL A 54 -0.33 -5.31 34.79
CA VAL A 54 0.48 -6.29 34.09
C VAL A 54 0.93 -5.55 32.85
N ASN A 55 2.24 -5.39 32.69
CA ASN A 55 2.81 -5.01 31.40
C ASN A 55 2.32 -6.06 30.41
N ALA A 56 1.18 -5.79 29.79
CA ALA A 56 0.80 -6.46 28.59
C ALA A 56 1.97 -6.19 27.67
N GLU A 57 2.56 -7.24 27.13
CA GLU A 57 3.46 -7.15 26.00
C GLU A 57 2.62 -6.55 24.88
N ASN A 58 2.50 -5.22 24.92
CA ASN A 58 1.92 -4.40 23.90
C ASN A 58 2.84 -4.65 22.73
N THR A 59 2.39 -5.50 21.83
CA THR A 59 1.89 -5.05 20.54
C THR A 59 1.84 -6.30 19.70
N GLY A 60 0.69 -6.99 19.71
CA GLY A 60 0.41 -7.93 18.63
C GLY A 60 0.67 -7.18 17.33
N SER A 61 1.58 -7.69 16.50
CA SER A 61 2.03 -6.99 15.31
C SER A 61 0.80 -6.49 14.54
N ASN A 62 0.82 -5.22 14.17
CA ASN A 62 -0.30 -4.60 13.45
C ASN A 62 -0.47 -5.19 12.05
N LEU A 63 0.33 -6.19 11.69
CA LEU A 63 0.26 -6.94 10.46
C LEU A 63 -0.63 -8.18 10.66
N ILE A 64 -1.37 -8.52 9.61
CA ILE A 64 -2.22 -9.70 9.52
C ILE A 64 -1.99 -10.34 8.16
N GLU A 65 -1.87 -11.66 8.14
CA GLU A 65 -1.80 -12.43 6.91
C GLU A 65 -3.20 -12.62 6.34
N VAL A 66 -3.34 -12.35 5.04
CA VAL A 66 -4.63 -12.32 4.37
C VAL A 66 -4.51 -12.96 2.99
N LEU A 67 -5.55 -13.70 2.60
CA LEU A 67 -5.72 -14.29 1.27
C LEU A 67 -6.46 -13.31 0.35
N LEU A 68 -5.84 -12.90 -0.75
CA LEU A 68 -6.51 -12.07 -1.75
C LEU A 68 -7.53 -12.88 -2.55
N THR A 69 -8.76 -12.39 -2.67
CA THR A 69 -9.85 -13.00 -3.46
C THR A 69 -10.04 -12.29 -4.81
N ALA A 70 -9.58 -11.04 -4.91
CA ALA A 70 -9.52 -10.27 -6.15
C ALA A 70 -8.11 -9.73 -6.34
N ASP A 71 -7.78 -9.35 -7.57
CA ASP A 71 -6.52 -8.70 -7.87
C ASP A 71 -6.51 -7.27 -7.31
N VAL A 72 -5.51 -6.94 -6.50
CA VAL A 72 -5.39 -5.64 -5.86
C VAL A 72 -4.08 -4.96 -6.28
N PRO A 73 -4.16 -3.82 -6.99
CA PRO A 73 -2.97 -3.12 -7.48
C PRO A 73 -1.99 -2.79 -6.35
N GLY A 74 -0.71 -3.10 -6.58
CA GLY A 74 0.36 -2.89 -5.60
C GLY A 74 0.40 -3.88 -4.42
N LEU A 75 -0.63 -4.70 -4.19
CA LEU A 75 -0.64 -5.73 -3.15
C LEU A 75 -0.40 -7.13 -3.71
N GLY A 76 -1.05 -7.49 -4.82
CA GLY A 76 -0.86 -8.80 -5.44
C GLY A 76 -2.08 -9.28 -6.24
N THR A 77 -1.91 -10.44 -6.86
CA THR A 77 -2.95 -11.13 -7.61
C THR A 77 -3.83 -11.99 -6.71
N THR A 78 -4.98 -12.40 -7.25
CA THR A 78 -5.92 -13.30 -6.59
C THR A 78 -5.23 -14.60 -6.17
N GLY A 79 -5.41 -14.99 -4.91
CA GLY A 79 -4.85 -16.21 -4.33
C GLY A 79 -3.49 -16.06 -3.67
N SER A 80 -2.87 -14.88 -3.73
CA SER A 80 -1.65 -14.61 -2.97
C SER A 80 -1.96 -14.46 -1.47
N LEU A 81 -1.00 -14.90 -0.65
CA LEU A 81 -0.97 -14.66 0.79
C LEU A 81 -0.08 -13.44 1.02
N VAL A 82 -0.66 -12.38 1.59
CA VAL A 82 0.04 -11.10 1.79
C VAL A 82 -0.11 -10.67 3.25
N SER A 83 0.99 -10.22 3.83
CA SER A 83 1.00 -9.58 5.15
C SER A 83 0.68 -8.10 5.01
N ILE A 84 -0.42 -7.66 5.62
CA ILE A 84 -0.93 -6.29 5.52
C ILE A 84 -1.30 -5.71 6.87
N HIS A 85 -1.35 -4.39 6.98
CA HIS A 85 -1.79 -3.75 8.21
C HIS A 85 -3.28 -4.03 8.52
N ARG A 86 -3.61 -4.37 9.78
CA ARG A 86 -4.95 -4.69 10.29
C ARG A 86 -6.00 -3.64 9.89
N ASN A 87 -5.68 -2.35 10.06
CA ASN A 87 -6.60 -1.28 9.65
C ASN A 87 -6.89 -1.28 8.14
N ARG A 88 -5.90 -1.58 7.29
CA ARG A 88 -6.13 -1.65 5.84
C ARG A 88 -7.05 -2.81 5.49
N PHE A 89 -6.88 -3.95 6.15
CA PHE A 89 -7.76 -5.12 5.99
C PHE A 89 -9.21 -4.80 6.40
N TRP A 90 -9.43 -4.42 7.66
CA TRP A 90 -10.79 -4.25 8.21
C TRP A 90 -11.54 -3.05 7.63
N ARG A 91 -10.84 -1.97 7.29
CA ARG A 91 -11.47 -0.74 6.78
C ARG A 91 -11.79 -0.81 5.29
N PHE A 92 -10.96 -1.48 4.49
CA PHE A 92 -11.06 -1.43 3.03
C PHE A 92 -11.24 -2.80 2.39
N LEU A 93 -10.34 -3.75 2.63
CA LEU A 93 -10.32 -4.99 1.85
C LEU A 93 -11.45 -5.96 2.22
N TYR A 94 -11.74 -6.09 3.52
CA TYR A 94 -12.76 -7.01 4.01
C TYR A 94 -14.18 -6.58 3.60
N PRO A 95 -14.60 -5.31 3.78
CA PRO A 95 -15.92 -4.86 3.33
C PRO A 95 -16.11 -4.98 1.80
N LEU A 96 -15.05 -4.73 1.02
CA LEU A 96 -15.07 -4.83 -0.43
C LEU A 96 -14.94 -6.27 -0.96
N ARG A 97 -14.83 -7.28 -0.07
CA ARG A 97 -14.64 -8.70 -0.40
C ARG A 97 -13.41 -8.95 -1.29
N MET A 98 -12.43 -8.06 -1.24
CA MET A 98 -11.18 -8.18 -2.01
C MET A 98 -10.20 -9.12 -1.33
N ALA A 99 -10.36 -9.36 -0.03
CA ALA A 99 -9.48 -10.23 0.74
C ALA A 99 -10.23 -10.95 1.86
N LYS A 100 -9.77 -12.14 2.25
CA LYS A 100 -10.35 -12.99 3.30
C LYS A 100 -9.26 -13.48 4.24
N LEU A 101 -9.66 -13.79 5.48
CA LEU A 101 -8.74 -14.46 6.41
C LEU A 101 -8.33 -15.83 5.85
N PRO A 102 -7.06 -16.24 6.03
CA PRO A 102 -6.57 -17.50 5.51
C PRO A 102 -7.22 -18.65 6.27
N SER A 103 -8.07 -19.40 5.58
CA SER A 103 -8.61 -20.69 6.02
C SER A 103 -8.09 -21.77 5.06
N PRO A 104 -7.73 -22.97 5.54
CA PRO A 104 -7.20 -24.04 4.68
C PRO A 104 -8.17 -24.38 3.53
N GLU A 105 -9.48 -24.40 3.81
CA GLU A 105 -10.52 -24.62 2.80
C GLU A 105 -10.60 -23.49 1.78
N GLY A 106 -10.48 -22.25 2.25
CA GLY A 106 -10.51 -21.05 1.41
C GLY A 106 -9.31 -20.97 0.46
N ILE A 107 -8.13 -21.35 0.93
CA ILE A 107 -6.91 -21.40 0.12
C ILE A 107 -7.06 -22.44 -1.00
N ALA A 108 -7.55 -23.64 -0.68
CA ALA A 108 -7.78 -24.69 -1.66
C ALA A 108 -8.80 -24.24 -2.73
N TYR A 109 -9.90 -23.63 -2.31
CA TYR A 109 -10.93 -23.11 -3.22
C TYR A 109 -10.38 -22.05 -4.19
N VAL A 110 -9.64 -21.06 -3.68
CA VAL A 110 -9.09 -19.99 -4.53
C VAL A 110 -8.06 -20.56 -5.50
N ARG A 111 -7.20 -21.48 -5.04
CA ARG A 111 -6.22 -22.14 -5.92
C ARG A 111 -6.87 -22.91 -7.08
N GLN A 112 -8.01 -23.55 -6.84
CA GLN A 112 -8.75 -24.25 -7.91
C GLN A 112 -9.35 -23.30 -8.96
N GLN A 113 -9.61 -22.03 -8.60
CA GLN A 113 -10.17 -21.02 -9.49
C GLN A 113 -9.13 -20.24 -10.30
N ILE A 114 -7.84 -20.33 -9.96
CA ILE A 114 -6.75 -19.72 -10.72
C ILE A 114 -6.44 -20.64 -11.91
N LYS A 115 -7.26 -20.57 -12.96
CA LYS A 115 -6.99 -21.29 -14.21
C LYS A 115 -6.42 -20.39 -15.30
N ASP A 116 -6.92 -19.17 -15.47
CA ASP A 116 -6.40 -18.24 -16.49
C ASP A 116 -6.74 -16.79 -16.12
N ARG A 117 -5.85 -16.08 -15.41
CA ARG A 117 -6.05 -14.65 -15.12
C ARG A 117 -4.84 -13.81 -15.48
N SER A 118 -5.13 -12.65 -16.04
CA SER A 118 -4.17 -11.59 -16.36
C SER A 118 -3.45 -11.13 -15.10
N CYS A 119 -2.12 -11.19 -15.09
CA CYS A 119 -1.31 -10.67 -14.00
C CYS A 119 -1.48 -9.14 -13.88
N ILE A 120 -1.92 -8.66 -12.71
CA ILE A 120 -1.83 -7.24 -12.35
C ILE A 120 -0.40 -6.95 -11.88
N LEU A 121 0.09 -5.74 -12.16
CA LEU A 121 1.36 -5.24 -11.64
C LEU A 121 1.30 -5.15 -10.11
N CYS A 122 2.28 -5.77 -9.45
CA CYS A 122 2.45 -5.73 -7.99
C CYS A 122 3.89 -5.43 -7.61
N GLY A 123 4.11 -4.98 -6.37
CA GLY A 123 5.43 -4.61 -5.86
C GLY A 123 6.11 -3.51 -6.69
N ASP A 124 7.41 -3.67 -6.92
CA ASP A 124 8.25 -2.68 -7.61
C ASP A 124 7.77 -2.32 -9.01
N ALA A 125 7.16 -3.27 -9.73
CA ALA A 125 6.63 -3.05 -11.06
C ALA A 125 5.43 -2.08 -11.03
N TYR A 126 4.56 -2.22 -10.02
CA TYR A 126 3.44 -1.30 -9.80
C TYR A 126 3.94 0.09 -9.39
N GLU A 127 4.90 0.17 -8.47
CA GLU A 127 5.48 1.45 -8.07
C GLU A 127 6.13 2.17 -9.25
N SER A 128 6.84 1.42 -10.10
CA SER A 128 7.46 1.94 -11.33
C SER A 128 6.41 2.46 -12.31
N GLU A 129 5.31 1.72 -12.52
CA GLU A 129 4.20 2.18 -13.35
C GLU A 129 3.58 3.47 -12.81
N GLN A 130 3.24 3.51 -11.51
CA GLN A 130 2.65 4.70 -10.90
C GLN A 130 3.59 5.91 -10.96
N ARG A 131 4.89 5.68 -10.80
CA ARG A 131 5.91 6.72 -10.94
C ARG A 131 5.97 7.25 -12.37
N LEU A 132 5.95 6.37 -13.38
CA LEU A 132 5.97 6.75 -14.80
C LEU A 132 4.68 7.46 -15.21
N LEU A 133 3.52 7.03 -14.70
CA LEU A 133 2.21 7.65 -14.98
C LEU A 133 2.11 9.09 -14.46
N ASN A 134 2.68 9.34 -13.28
CA ASN A 134 2.66 10.66 -12.66
C ASN A 134 3.80 11.58 -13.16
N MET A 135 4.63 11.11 -14.09
CA MET A 135 5.81 11.82 -14.56
C MET A 135 5.52 12.65 -15.80
N THR A 136 5.92 13.91 -15.78
CA THR A 136 5.98 14.77 -16.97
C THR A 136 7.43 15.02 -17.36
N LEU A 137 7.85 14.49 -18.51
CA LEU A 137 9.21 14.64 -19.01
C LEU A 137 9.34 15.85 -19.93
N TYR A 138 10.32 16.70 -19.63
CA TYR A 138 10.78 17.71 -20.58
C TYR A 138 11.93 17.16 -21.42
N ILE A 139 11.77 17.19 -22.74
CA ILE A 139 12.80 16.73 -23.68
C ILE A 139 13.41 17.96 -24.36
N PRO A 140 14.60 18.41 -23.93
CA PRO A 140 15.24 19.56 -24.54
C PRO A 140 15.71 19.20 -25.95
N MET A 141 15.23 19.97 -26.94
CA MET A 141 15.64 19.87 -28.34
C MET A 141 16.17 21.21 -28.82
N ASN A 142 17.12 21.19 -29.76
CA ASN A 142 17.61 22.41 -30.37
C ASN A 142 16.54 22.97 -31.35
N PRO A 143 16.02 24.19 -31.14
CA PRO A 143 15.03 24.77 -32.04
C PRO A 143 15.63 25.21 -33.39
N ALA A 144 16.95 25.34 -33.52
CA ALA A 144 17.60 25.78 -34.75
C ALA A 144 17.68 24.69 -35.83
N ILE A 145 17.55 23.42 -35.43
CA ILE A 145 17.73 22.26 -36.31
C ILE A 145 16.39 21.55 -36.48
N GLU A 146 16.10 21.03 -37.67
CA GLU A 146 14.95 20.13 -37.87
C GLU A 146 15.22 18.80 -37.17
N TRP A 147 14.34 18.42 -36.24
CA TRP A 147 14.46 17.18 -35.47
C TRP A 147 13.15 16.40 -35.51
N THR A 148 13.30 15.08 -35.43
CA THR A 148 12.22 14.11 -35.24
C THR A 148 12.42 13.39 -33.91
N LEU A 149 11.34 13.18 -33.17
CA LEU A 149 11.42 12.48 -31.90
C LEU A 149 11.72 10.99 -32.12
N CYS A 150 12.75 10.48 -31.46
CA CYS A 150 13.21 9.10 -31.53
C CYS A 150 13.34 8.51 -30.12
N ALA A 151 13.39 7.18 -30.00
CA ALA A 151 13.45 6.49 -28.71
C ALA A 151 14.72 6.88 -27.93
N LYS A 152 15.83 7.14 -28.63
CA LYS A 152 17.08 7.66 -28.07
C LYS A 152 16.89 8.98 -27.32
N HIS A 153 16.10 9.89 -27.89
CA HIS A 153 15.82 11.19 -27.27
C HIS A 153 15.04 11.02 -25.96
N VAL A 154 14.05 10.13 -25.96
CA VAL A 154 13.24 9.78 -24.78
C VAL A 154 14.12 9.11 -23.71
N LYS A 155 14.97 8.17 -24.08
CA LYS A 155 15.93 7.50 -23.18
C LYS A 155 16.89 8.49 -22.51
N VAL A 156 17.44 9.44 -23.27
CA VAL A 156 18.30 10.50 -22.71
C VAL A 156 17.51 11.38 -21.75
N ALA A 157 16.25 11.70 -22.06
CA ALA A 157 15.39 12.47 -21.16
C ALA A 157 15.11 11.73 -19.83
N PHE A 158 14.82 10.43 -19.87
CA PHE A 158 14.65 9.61 -18.66
C PHE A 158 15.92 9.56 -17.79
N ARG A 159 17.10 9.48 -18.41
CA ARG A 159 18.39 9.52 -17.69
C ARG A 159 18.68 10.89 -17.08
N LYS A 160 18.34 11.97 -17.80
CA LYS A 160 18.54 13.35 -17.35
C LYS A 160 17.49 13.82 -16.35
N TYR A 161 16.36 13.13 -16.27
CA TYR A 161 15.32 13.48 -15.33
C TYR A 161 15.84 13.28 -13.91
N VAL A 162 16.04 14.40 -13.23
CA VAL A 162 16.31 14.46 -11.80
C VAL A 162 14.97 14.76 -11.14
N SER A 163 14.44 13.78 -10.38
CA SER A 163 13.31 14.07 -9.51
C SER A 163 13.74 15.13 -8.50
N PRO A 164 12.94 16.20 -8.26
CA PRO A 164 13.26 17.19 -7.23
C PRO A 164 13.52 16.48 -5.89
N PRO A 165 14.51 16.97 -5.11
CA PRO A 165 15.11 16.21 -4.03
C PRO A 165 14.14 16.15 -2.85
N LEU A 166 13.82 14.94 -2.42
CA LEU A 166 13.51 14.73 -1.00
C LEU A 166 14.69 14.08 -0.25
N ILE A 167 15.69 13.52 -0.94
CA ILE A 167 16.91 13.02 -0.29
C ILE A 167 18.10 13.20 -1.24
N CYS A 168 19.02 14.09 -0.88
CA CYS A 168 20.31 14.29 -1.53
C CYS A 168 21.25 13.11 -1.24
N SER A 169 21.14 12.00 -2.00
CA SER A 169 22.21 10.99 -2.09
C SER A 169 21.82 9.85 -3.04
N LEU A 170 21.73 10.15 -4.35
CA LEU A 170 21.97 9.23 -5.49
C LEU A 170 21.27 9.85 -6.71
N PHE A 171 22.05 10.37 -7.64
CA PHE A 171 21.61 10.66 -9.01
C PHE A 171 21.23 9.33 -9.70
N GLN A 172 20.09 8.75 -9.36
CA GLN A 172 19.54 7.61 -10.11
C GLN A 172 18.47 8.13 -11.07
N GLY A 173 18.93 8.51 -12.26
CA GLY A 173 18.06 8.63 -13.43
C GLY A 173 17.43 7.27 -13.74
N ILE A 174 16.23 7.28 -14.31
CA ILE A 174 15.50 6.06 -14.64
C ILE A 174 16.18 5.43 -15.88
N VAL A 175 16.64 4.19 -15.76
CA VAL A 175 17.24 3.46 -16.89
C VAL A 175 16.13 2.72 -17.62
N VAL A 176 15.90 3.09 -18.88
CA VAL A 176 14.91 2.47 -19.76
C VAL A 176 15.61 1.97 -21.03
N ASN A 177 15.28 0.75 -21.45
CA ASN A 177 15.76 0.17 -22.71
C ASN A 177 14.98 0.74 -23.90
N GLU A 178 15.63 0.86 -25.06
CA GLU A 178 15.02 1.47 -26.25
C GLU A 178 13.85 0.64 -26.78
N ASP A 179 13.94 -0.69 -26.68
CA ASP A 179 12.91 -1.63 -27.14
C ASP A 179 11.62 -1.56 -26.33
N ALA A 180 11.69 -1.03 -25.11
CA ALA A 180 10.54 -0.85 -24.24
C ALA A 180 9.75 0.43 -24.56
N ILE A 181 10.29 1.33 -25.40
CA ILE A 181 9.71 2.65 -25.67
C ILE A 181 8.96 2.62 -27.00
N ASN A 182 7.65 2.82 -26.95
CA ASN A 182 6.81 3.00 -28.14
C ASN A 182 6.44 4.48 -28.30
N ILE A 183 6.87 5.05 -29.41
CA ILE A 183 6.58 6.42 -29.83
C ILE A 183 5.20 6.42 -30.50
N PRO A 184 4.38 7.47 -30.34
CA PRO A 184 3.11 7.58 -31.06
C PRO A 184 3.32 7.51 -32.57
N GLY A 185 2.36 6.89 -33.29
CA GLY A 185 2.47 6.66 -34.74
C GLY A 185 2.49 7.94 -35.60
N LYS A 186 2.14 9.09 -35.02
CA LYS A 186 2.32 10.40 -35.69
C LYS A 186 3.72 10.94 -35.33
N PRO A 187 4.58 11.23 -36.32
CA PRO A 187 5.92 11.73 -36.05
C PRO A 187 5.83 13.10 -35.37
N ILE A 188 6.48 13.22 -34.22
CA ILE A 188 6.57 14.48 -33.49
C ILE A 188 7.77 15.25 -34.04
N THR A 189 7.47 16.38 -34.66
CA THR A 189 8.43 17.34 -35.21
C THR A 189 8.34 18.65 -34.47
N ARG A 190 9.23 19.61 -34.81
CA ARG A 190 9.25 20.96 -34.25
C ARG A 190 7.88 21.65 -34.22
N ALA A 191 7.08 21.53 -35.27
CA ALA A 191 5.76 22.19 -35.36
C ALA A 191 4.76 21.64 -34.33
N THR A 192 4.88 20.36 -33.98
CA THR A 192 3.98 19.66 -33.05
C THR A 192 4.51 19.67 -31.61
N ALA A 193 5.76 20.10 -31.41
CA ALA A 193 6.49 20.04 -30.14
C ALA A 193 5.87 20.86 -29.01
N ALA A 194 5.06 21.88 -29.33
CA ALA A 194 4.37 22.70 -28.34
C ALA A 194 3.21 21.96 -27.65
N SER A 195 2.73 20.87 -28.26
CA SER A 195 1.61 20.08 -27.72
C SER A 195 2.13 18.91 -26.86
N PRO A 196 1.48 18.64 -25.72
CA PRO A 196 1.83 17.48 -24.90
C PRO A 196 1.48 16.19 -25.66
N PHE A 197 2.38 15.20 -25.60
CA PHE A 197 2.18 13.89 -26.20
C PHE A 197 2.44 12.78 -25.18
N LYS A 198 1.87 11.60 -25.45
CA LYS A 198 2.01 10.41 -24.60
C LYS A 198 3.00 9.45 -25.23
N VAL A 199 3.93 8.93 -24.43
CA VAL A 199 4.84 7.86 -24.80
C VAL A 199 4.44 6.61 -24.03
N LEU A 200 4.37 5.48 -24.73
CA LEU A 200 4.03 4.20 -24.10
C LEU A 200 5.33 3.48 -23.74
N VAL A 201 5.49 3.13 -22.47
CA VAL A 201 6.64 2.37 -21.97
C VAL A 201 6.15 1.01 -21.51
N LYS A 202 6.77 -0.06 -22.01
CA LYS A 202 6.49 -1.43 -21.58
C LYS A 202 7.26 -1.70 -20.28
N VAL A 203 6.53 -2.06 -19.22
CA VAL A 203 7.10 -2.52 -17.95
C VAL A 203 7.02 -4.05 -17.94
N SER A 204 8.17 -4.73 -17.90
CA SER A 204 8.25 -6.19 -17.83
C SER A 204 8.37 -6.68 -16.38
N PHE A 205 7.68 -7.77 -16.06
CA PHE A 205 7.84 -8.49 -14.80
C PHE A 205 9.15 -9.28 -14.80
N VAL A 206 9.95 -9.17 -13.73
CA VAL A 206 10.95 -10.19 -13.41
C VAL A 206 10.36 -11.01 -12.26
N PHE A 207 9.88 -12.22 -12.57
CA PHE A 207 9.54 -13.19 -11.53
C PHE A 207 10.85 -13.67 -10.91
N ILE A 208 11.11 -13.26 -9.67
CA ILE A 208 12.05 -14.00 -8.82
C ILE A 208 11.23 -15.18 -8.28
N GLN A 209 11.47 -16.37 -8.83
CA GLN A 209 10.97 -17.64 -8.28
C GLN A 209 11.69 -17.95 -6.96
#